data_AF-C2FW94-F1
#
_entry.id   AF-C2FW94-F1
#
_cell.length_a   1.000
_cell.length_b   1.000
_cell.length_c   1.000
_cell.angle_alpha   90.00
_cell.angle_beta   90.00
_cell.angle_gamma   90.00
#
_symmetry.space_group_name_H-M   'P 1'
#
loop_
_entity.id
_entity.type
_entity.pdbx_description
1 polymer ?
#
loop_
_entity_poly.entity_id
_entity_poly.type
_entity_poly.pdbx_seq_one_letter_code
_entity_poly.pdbx_strand_id
1 'polypeptide(L)'
;MDKEMQHLLSANHKGLDEKTLKSIHEKMPLMRAWVKNVDELYLGLLPLAYMSSWYYGFKPYYFRYGYGQAFLDLQLEEQTLKLKTRVDLDKDLLQVAKRIYNQKPNPKFFRYFKAQTVGFLSLNINSEAYMKELPTYISKRFGSLFGKEPEIAPFLALAMDVVFDEQALAKIMPGDHLVLLNGVTKLRTEYTDYEYNNDYDLKEVKRTKEETVPRFVWMFTSKDQRLLLSGLQLAVAMKKATLNKDIFEIERNRGHGFPIYMMCQEDLVFVSNDRAELEEIKEGKTQSVANKHFERIIRNNKFSAVVQTNRIPTILKDMDIPVSQDWRTNVDELAGYGNVTITSKGIVNNQIVGEISVTFPPQQHNGLEFLLKKMSLYSSE
;
A
#
# COMPACT_ATOMS: atom_id res chain seq x y z
N MET A 1 -5.08 39.77 23.71
CA MET A 1 -5.24 39.91 22.24
C MET A 1 -3.88 40.29 21.69
N ASP A 2 -3.29 39.47 20.83
CA ASP A 2 -1.89 39.61 20.42
C ASP A 2 -1.64 40.90 19.62
N LYS A 3 -0.44 41.50 19.72
CA LYS A 3 -0.12 42.77 19.02
C LYS A 3 -0.26 42.65 17.50
N GLU A 4 0.02 41.46 16.96
CA GLU A 4 -0.21 41.13 15.55
C GLU A 4 -1.70 41.18 15.19
N MET A 5 -2.57 40.66 16.06
CA MET A 5 -4.01 40.63 15.81
C MET A 5 -4.62 42.04 15.85
N GLN A 6 -4.11 42.93 16.71
CA GLN A 6 -4.51 44.35 16.71
C GLN A 6 -4.06 45.09 15.43
N HIS A 7 -2.89 44.75 14.88
CA HIS A 7 -2.37 45.35 13.66
C HIS A 7 -3.16 44.89 12.41
N LEU A 8 -3.49 43.59 12.33
CA LEU A 8 -4.29 43.02 11.24
C LEU A 8 -5.74 43.54 11.19
N LEU A 9 -6.30 43.89 12.36
CA LEU A 9 -7.64 44.44 12.50
C LEU A 9 -7.71 45.98 12.38
N SER A 10 -6.57 46.65 12.17
CA SER A 10 -6.52 48.10 12.04
C SER A 10 -6.93 48.54 10.63
N ALA A 11 -7.63 49.68 10.52
CA ALA A 11 -8.11 50.23 9.25
C ALA A 11 -6.99 50.66 8.26
N ASN A 12 -5.72 50.61 8.70
CA ASN A 12 -4.54 50.94 7.89
C ASN A 12 -3.86 49.71 7.28
N HIS A 13 -4.38 48.50 7.50
CA HIS A 13 -3.84 47.31 6.87
C HIS A 13 -4.24 47.27 5.39
N LYS A 14 -3.27 47.41 4.48
CA LYS A 14 -3.50 47.19 3.05
C LYS A 14 -3.95 45.74 2.86
N GLY A 15 -5.14 45.54 2.30
CA GLY A 15 -5.63 44.22 1.92
C GLY A 15 -4.60 43.48 1.06
N LEU A 16 -4.58 42.16 1.18
CA LEU A 16 -3.72 41.31 0.36
C LEU A 16 -4.02 41.58 -1.13
N ASP A 17 -2.98 41.67 -1.95
CA ASP A 17 -3.17 41.85 -3.39
C ASP A 17 -3.88 40.62 -4.02
N GLU A 18 -4.50 40.83 -5.18
CA GLU A 18 -5.32 39.81 -5.84
C GLU A 18 -4.54 38.53 -6.16
N LYS A 19 -3.25 38.64 -6.49
CA LYS A 19 -2.37 37.50 -6.75
C LYS A 19 -2.10 36.70 -5.48
N THR A 20 -1.92 37.37 -4.36
CA THR A 20 -1.69 36.77 -3.05
C THR A 20 -2.98 36.16 -2.49
N LEU A 21 -4.12 36.85 -2.62
CA LEU A 21 -5.44 36.31 -2.31
C LEU A 21 -5.73 35.05 -3.14
N LYS A 22 -5.47 35.09 -4.45
CA LYS A 22 -5.64 33.93 -5.33
C LYS A 22 -4.72 32.77 -4.93
N SER A 23 -3.45 33.04 -4.65
CA SER A 23 -2.53 32.01 -4.17
C SER A 23 -2.92 31.45 -2.81
N ILE A 24 -3.53 32.25 -1.91
CA ILE A 24 -3.99 31.77 -0.60
C ILE A 24 -5.26 30.95 -0.78
N HIS A 25 -6.19 31.38 -1.63
CA HIS A 25 -7.43 30.67 -1.93
C HIS A 25 -7.14 29.31 -2.58
N GLU A 26 -6.23 29.24 -3.55
CA GLU A 26 -5.79 28.00 -4.19
C GLU A 26 -5.07 27.02 -3.24
N LYS A 27 -4.47 27.55 -2.15
CA LYS A 27 -3.69 26.74 -1.18
C LYS A 27 -4.43 26.50 0.13
N MET A 28 -5.55 27.16 0.37
CA MET A 28 -6.31 27.02 1.61
C MET A 28 -7.07 25.70 1.62
N PRO A 29 -6.93 24.90 2.68
CA PRO A 29 -7.77 23.73 2.84
C PRO A 29 -9.23 24.13 3.07
N LEU A 30 -10.15 23.36 2.49
CA LEU A 30 -11.58 23.40 2.82
C LEU A 30 -11.79 23.12 4.31
N MET A 31 -11.00 22.19 4.86
CA MET A 31 -11.01 21.85 6.27
C MET A 31 -9.60 21.48 6.73
N ARG A 32 -9.20 21.98 7.90
CA ARG A 32 -8.01 21.54 8.61
C ARG A 32 -8.40 20.96 9.95
N ALA A 33 -8.14 19.68 10.15
CA ALA A 33 -8.13 19.09 11.48
C ALA A 33 -6.70 19.09 12.03
N TRP A 34 -6.55 19.47 13.30
CA TRP A 34 -5.29 19.45 14.02
C TRP A 34 -5.43 18.57 15.25
N VAL A 35 -4.55 17.58 15.35
CA VAL A 35 -4.42 16.70 16.51
C VAL A 35 -3.12 17.08 17.19
N LYS A 36 -3.20 17.66 18.38
CA LYS A 36 -2.02 18.14 19.12
C LYS A 36 -1.08 17.00 19.53
N ASN A 37 -1.63 15.86 19.92
CA ASN A 37 -0.87 14.69 20.32
C ASN A 37 -1.52 13.43 19.76
N VAL A 38 -0.88 12.83 18.77
CA VAL A 38 -1.38 11.62 18.10
C VAL A 38 -1.31 10.41 19.03
N ASP A 39 -0.27 10.30 19.85
CA ASP A 39 -0.13 9.21 20.82
C ASP A 39 -1.30 9.19 21.82
N GLU A 40 -1.72 10.36 22.32
CA GLU A 40 -2.90 10.51 23.19
C GLU A 40 -4.21 10.14 22.49
N LEU A 41 -4.37 10.53 21.22
CA LEU A 41 -5.56 10.16 20.43
C LEU A 41 -5.66 8.64 20.27
N TYR A 42 -4.55 7.96 19.94
CA TYR A 42 -4.54 6.50 19.84
C TYR A 42 -4.94 5.83 21.15
N LEU A 43 -4.42 6.32 22.28
CA LEU A 43 -4.77 5.80 23.61
C LEU A 43 -6.25 6.01 23.94
N GLY A 44 -6.82 7.16 23.55
CA GLY A 44 -8.24 7.47 23.77
C GLY A 44 -9.20 6.64 22.90
N LEU A 45 -8.73 6.07 21.79
CA LEU A 45 -9.52 5.22 20.89
C LEU A 45 -9.39 3.71 21.20
N LEU A 46 -8.54 3.32 22.15
CA LEU A 46 -8.42 1.92 22.56
C LEU A 46 -9.75 1.44 23.20
N PRO A 47 -10.31 0.30 22.77
CA PRO A 47 -11.54 -0.23 23.34
C PRO A 47 -11.44 -0.41 24.86
N LEU A 48 -12.53 -0.10 25.59
CA LEU A 48 -12.69 -0.36 27.03
C LEU A 48 -12.34 -1.80 27.43
N ALA A 49 -12.47 -2.78 26.52
CA ALA A 49 -12.06 -4.16 26.75
C ALA A 49 -10.55 -4.30 27.06
N TYR A 50 -9.68 -3.46 26.50
CA TYR A 50 -8.24 -3.42 26.82
C TYR A 50 -7.96 -2.78 28.20
N MET A 51 -8.94 -2.13 28.82
CA MET A 51 -8.82 -1.66 30.21
C MET A 51 -8.87 -2.83 31.22
N SER A 52 -9.44 -3.99 30.84
CA SER A 52 -9.36 -5.20 31.68
C SER A 52 -7.92 -5.74 31.80
N SER A 53 -7.09 -5.51 30.78
CA SER A 53 -5.66 -5.80 30.79
C SER A 53 -4.89 -4.97 31.82
N TRP A 54 -5.44 -3.82 32.22
CA TRP A 54 -4.89 -2.94 33.27
C TRP A 54 -4.81 -3.62 34.64
N TYR A 55 -5.74 -4.55 34.91
CA TYR A 55 -5.78 -5.37 36.12
C TYR A 55 -4.65 -6.43 36.16
N TYR A 56 -4.13 -6.83 34.99
CA TYR A 56 -3.02 -7.78 34.83
C TYR A 56 -1.65 -7.09 34.70
N GLY A 57 -1.55 -5.78 34.98
CA GLY A 57 -0.29 -5.03 34.98
C GLY A 57 0.10 -4.41 33.63
N PHE A 58 -0.72 -4.55 32.60
CA PHE A 58 -0.53 -3.86 31.31
C PHE A 58 -0.90 -2.38 31.45
N LYS A 59 0.06 -1.48 31.27
CA LYS A 59 -0.13 -0.02 31.40
C LYS A 59 0.02 0.65 30.02
N PRO A 60 -1.07 0.85 29.26
CA PRO A 60 -1.02 1.37 27.90
C PRO A 60 -0.52 2.82 27.80
N TYR A 61 -0.61 3.61 28.87
CA TYR A 61 -0.05 4.97 28.92
C TYR A 61 1.49 5.05 28.74
N TYR A 62 2.20 3.93 28.71
CA TYR A 62 3.62 3.88 28.33
C TYR A 62 3.87 3.82 26.83
N PHE A 63 2.83 3.66 26.00
CA PHE A 63 2.98 3.69 24.55
C PHE A 63 3.31 5.10 24.08
N ARG A 64 4.60 5.35 23.89
CA ARG A 64 5.10 6.53 23.19
C ARG A 64 5.48 6.10 21.78
N TYR A 65 4.54 6.14 20.83
CA TYR A 65 4.82 5.75 19.45
C TYR A 65 5.78 6.72 18.76
N GLY A 66 5.95 7.93 19.31
CA GLY A 66 6.89 8.92 18.80
C GLY A 66 6.28 9.81 17.73
N TYR A 67 4.96 9.77 17.58
CA TYR A 67 4.20 10.71 16.78
C TYR A 67 3.87 11.94 17.63
N GLY A 68 4.20 13.10 17.08
CA GLY A 68 3.86 14.39 17.68
C GLY A 68 2.45 14.82 17.29
N GLN A 69 2.33 16.06 16.85
CA GLN A 69 1.08 16.59 16.29
C GLN A 69 0.83 16.06 14.87
N ALA A 70 -0.44 15.95 14.51
CA ALA A 70 -0.88 15.68 13.15
C ALA A 70 -1.76 16.79 12.59
N PHE A 71 -1.63 17.02 11.29
CA PHE A 71 -2.49 17.89 10.50
C PHE A 71 -3.15 17.06 9.41
N LEU A 72 -4.46 17.22 9.26
CA LEU A 72 -5.24 16.65 8.18
C LEU A 72 -5.87 17.81 7.41
N ASP A 73 -5.39 18.02 6.19
CA ASP A 73 -5.80 19.11 5.31
C ASP A 73 -6.64 18.53 4.17
N LEU A 74 -7.94 18.83 4.18
CA LEU A 74 -8.83 18.52 3.07
C LEU A 74 -8.81 19.67 2.08
N GLN A 75 -8.40 19.41 0.85
CA GLN A 75 -8.22 20.39 -0.22
C GLN A 75 -8.98 19.94 -1.46
N LEU A 76 -9.65 20.88 -2.12
CA LEU A 76 -10.24 20.64 -3.43
C LEU A 76 -9.46 21.44 -4.46
N GLU A 77 -8.81 20.73 -5.39
CA GLU A 77 -8.10 21.31 -6.52
C GLU A 77 -8.92 20.97 -7.78
N GLU A 78 -9.65 21.94 -8.33
CA GLU A 78 -10.59 21.77 -9.45
C GLU A 78 -11.67 20.69 -9.17
N GLN A 79 -11.46 19.47 -9.65
CA GLN A 79 -12.34 18.31 -9.46
C GLN A 79 -11.69 17.22 -8.59
N THR A 80 -10.46 17.45 -8.10
CA THR A 80 -9.72 16.49 -7.30
C THR A 80 -9.80 16.86 -5.83
N LEU A 81 -10.47 16.02 -5.04
CA LEU A 81 -10.42 16.08 -3.59
C LEU A 81 -9.14 15.42 -3.10
N LYS A 82 -8.38 16.11 -2.26
CA LYS A 82 -7.13 15.66 -1.66
C LYS A 82 -7.21 15.75 -0.15
N LEU A 83 -6.89 14.66 0.54
CA LEU A 83 -6.63 14.63 1.96
C LEU A 83 -5.13 14.52 2.18
N LYS A 84 -4.50 15.63 2.58
CA LYS A 84 -3.08 15.69 2.91
C LYS A 84 -2.89 15.47 4.41
N THR A 85 -2.05 14.50 4.77
CA THR A 85 -1.71 14.21 6.17
C THR A 85 -0.26 14.57 6.44
N ARG A 86 -0.01 15.22 7.57
CA ARG A 86 1.33 15.56 8.05
C ARG A 86 1.43 15.19 9.51
N VAL A 87 2.39 14.35 9.87
CA VAL A 87 2.59 13.89 11.25
C VAL A 87 4.02 14.21 11.67
N ASP A 88 4.17 14.99 12.74
CA ASP A 88 5.48 15.28 13.33
C ASP A 88 6.07 14.01 13.94
N LEU A 89 7.38 13.87 13.83
CA LEU A 89 8.12 12.79 14.48
C LEU A 89 9.02 13.36 15.57
N ASP A 90 9.16 12.60 16.66
CA ASP A 90 10.24 12.87 17.61
C ASP A 90 11.62 12.62 16.97
N LYS A 91 12.68 13.09 17.64
CA LYS A 91 14.05 13.06 17.09
C LYS A 91 14.53 11.65 16.78
N ASP A 92 14.15 10.67 17.61
CA ASP A 92 14.61 9.29 17.47
C ASP A 92 13.93 8.62 16.28
N LEU A 93 12.60 8.71 16.20
CA LEU A 93 11.82 8.14 15.10
C LEU A 93 12.14 8.84 13.77
N LEU A 94 12.42 10.14 13.80
CA LEU A 94 12.84 10.89 12.62
C LEU A 94 14.14 10.36 12.01
N GLN A 95 15.15 10.06 12.83
CA GLN A 95 16.42 9.53 12.35
C GLN A 95 16.24 8.14 11.73
N VAL A 96 15.49 7.27 12.40
CA VAL A 96 15.15 5.94 11.90
C VAL A 96 14.41 6.04 10.57
N ALA A 97 13.35 6.84 10.52
CA ALA A 97 12.53 6.98 9.32
C ALA A 97 13.32 7.56 8.14
N LYS A 98 14.23 8.53 8.37
CA LYS A 98 15.11 9.05 7.30
C LYS A 98 15.99 7.95 6.69
N ARG A 99 16.49 7.00 7.48
CA ARG A 99 17.27 5.85 6.98
C ARG A 99 16.39 4.88 6.19
N ILE A 100 15.21 4.54 6.72
CA ILE A 100 14.25 3.64 6.07
C ILE A 100 13.76 4.21 4.74
N TYR A 101 13.39 5.49 4.67
CA TYR A 101 12.89 6.09 3.43
C TYR A 101 14.00 6.50 2.45
N ASN A 102 15.26 6.15 2.70
CA ASN A 102 16.39 6.46 1.81
C ASN A 102 16.57 5.41 0.68
N GLN A 103 15.50 5.06 -0.01
CA GLN A 103 15.53 4.23 -1.22
C GLN A 103 14.82 4.96 -2.37
N LYS A 104 15.32 4.77 -3.59
CA LYS A 104 14.72 5.33 -4.81
C LYS A 104 14.08 4.19 -5.63
N PRO A 105 13.00 4.45 -6.36
CA PRO A 105 12.44 3.47 -7.28
C PRO A 105 13.40 3.13 -8.42
N ASN A 106 13.40 1.87 -8.84
CA ASN A 106 14.17 1.43 -10.00
C ASN A 106 13.50 1.87 -11.31
N PRO A 107 14.15 2.69 -12.14
CA PRO A 107 13.58 3.14 -13.41
C PRO A 107 13.36 2.01 -14.42
N LYS A 108 14.03 0.86 -14.26
CA LYS A 108 13.80 -0.32 -15.12
C LYS A 108 12.36 -0.80 -15.02
N PHE A 109 11.67 -0.62 -13.89
CA PHE A 109 10.30 -1.08 -13.71
C PHE A 109 9.30 -0.45 -14.71
N PHE A 110 9.58 0.75 -15.18
CA PHE A 110 8.63 1.51 -16.02
C PHE A 110 8.43 0.89 -17.41
N ARG A 111 9.35 0.04 -17.88
CA ARG A 111 9.17 -0.68 -19.16
C ARG A 111 8.10 -1.76 -19.09
N TYR A 112 7.64 -2.15 -17.89
CA TYR A 112 6.66 -3.22 -17.72
C TYR A 112 5.22 -2.72 -17.57
N PHE A 113 5.00 -1.40 -17.65
CA PHE A 113 3.65 -0.86 -17.80
C PHE A 113 3.05 -1.28 -19.15
N LYS A 114 1.79 -1.69 -19.11
CA LYS A 114 1.05 -2.15 -20.28
C LYS A 114 -0.24 -1.34 -20.43
N ALA A 115 -0.88 -1.37 -21.61
CA ALA A 115 -2.16 -0.70 -21.84
C ALA A 115 -3.27 -1.18 -20.87
N GLN A 116 -3.21 -2.45 -20.47
CA GLN A 116 -4.16 -3.09 -19.57
C GLN A 116 -3.84 -2.85 -18.09
N THR A 117 -2.75 -2.15 -17.75
CA THR A 117 -2.45 -1.80 -16.35
C THR A 117 -3.57 -0.93 -15.76
N VAL A 118 -4.33 -1.51 -14.83
CA VAL A 118 -5.44 -0.92 -14.08
C VAL A 118 -4.91 -0.08 -12.92
N GLY A 119 -3.78 -0.47 -12.36
CA GLY A 119 -3.23 0.17 -11.19
C GLY A 119 -1.87 -0.38 -10.82
N PHE A 120 -1.27 0.24 -9.82
CA PHE A 120 -0.01 -0.20 -9.27
C PHE A 120 0.08 0.08 -7.78
N LEU A 121 0.99 -0.63 -7.11
CA LEU A 121 1.49 -0.33 -5.78
C LEU A 121 3.02 -0.30 -5.85
N SER A 122 3.62 0.80 -5.40
CA SER A 122 5.07 0.94 -5.29
C SER A 122 5.47 1.28 -3.85
N LEU A 123 6.49 0.58 -3.38
CA LEU A 123 7.09 0.79 -2.07
C LEU A 123 8.61 0.87 -2.25
N ASN A 124 9.21 1.96 -1.81
CA ASN A 124 10.63 2.24 -1.94
C ASN A 124 11.18 2.59 -0.56
N ILE A 125 11.63 1.57 0.14
CA ILE A 125 12.25 1.65 1.47
C ILE A 125 13.60 0.95 1.44
N ASN A 126 14.50 1.29 2.35
CA ASN A 126 15.76 0.59 2.52
C ASN A 126 15.49 -0.59 3.47
N SER A 127 15.46 -1.81 2.91
CA SER A 127 15.18 -3.02 3.70
C SER A 127 16.23 -3.28 4.77
N GLU A 128 17.50 -2.96 4.51
CA GLU A 128 18.58 -3.10 5.48
C GLU A 128 18.33 -2.22 6.70
N ALA A 129 18.05 -0.94 6.46
CA ALA A 129 17.72 0.01 7.51
C ALA A 129 16.43 -0.40 8.23
N TYR A 130 15.41 -0.86 7.52
CA TYR A 130 14.18 -1.32 8.15
C TYR A 130 14.43 -2.47 9.11
N MET A 131 15.15 -3.51 8.67
CA MET A 131 15.43 -4.70 9.49
C MET A 131 16.36 -4.39 10.67
N LYS A 132 17.39 -3.55 10.48
CA LYS A 132 18.29 -3.15 11.57
C LYS A 132 17.60 -2.30 12.65
N GLU A 133 16.70 -1.42 12.25
CA GLU A 133 16.08 -0.47 13.17
C GLU A 133 14.84 -1.05 13.86
N LEU A 134 14.16 -2.03 13.26
CA LEU A 134 12.93 -2.61 13.79
C LEU A 134 13.09 -3.22 15.20
N PRO A 135 14.11 -4.06 15.50
CA PRO A 135 14.33 -4.58 16.85
C PRO A 135 14.57 -3.48 17.87
N THR A 136 15.39 -2.48 17.51
CA THR A 136 15.68 -1.33 18.37
C THR A 136 14.42 -0.51 18.64
N TYR A 137 13.59 -0.29 17.62
CA TYR A 137 12.30 0.40 17.75
C TYR A 137 11.35 -0.36 18.67
N ILE A 138 11.17 -1.68 18.45
CA ILE A 138 10.32 -2.54 19.29
C ILE A 138 10.80 -2.52 20.73
N SER A 139 12.09 -2.75 20.98
CA SER A 139 12.67 -2.77 22.32
C SER A 139 12.48 -1.45 23.06
N LYS A 140 12.76 -0.30 22.41
CA LYS A 140 12.64 1.02 23.05
C LYS A 140 11.20 1.44 23.33
N ARG A 141 10.24 1.05 22.48
CA ARG A 141 8.88 1.61 22.47
C ARG A 141 7.84 0.65 23.05
N PHE A 142 8.13 -0.65 22.95
CA PHE A 142 7.27 -1.74 23.43
C PHE A 142 7.99 -2.62 24.46
N GLY A 143 9.22 -2.31 24.85
CA GLY A 143 10.00 -3.04 25.87
C GLY A 143 9.25 -3.26 27.18
N SER A 144 8.45 -2.26 27.60
CA SER A 144 7.62 -2.33 28.81
C SER A 144 6.49 -3.36 28.73
N LEU A 145 6.20 -3.93 27.55
CA LEU A 145 5.22 -5.01 27.37
C LEU A 145 5.77 -6.39 27.72
N PHE A 146 7.09 -6.57 27.69
CA PHE A 146 7.72 -7.88 27.90
C PHE A 146 7.94 -8.21 29.39
N GLY A 147 7.28 -7.48 30.30
CA GLY A 147 7.29 -7.75 31.74
C GLY A 147 8.47 -7.12 32.49
N LYS A 148 8.65 -7.51 33.76
CA LYS A 148 9.72 -7.00 34.65
C LYS A 148 11.10 -7.58 34.33
N GLU A 149 11.22 -8.43 33.33
CA GLU A 149 12.49 -9.05 32.94
C GLU A 149 13.12 -8.23 31.81
N PRO A 150 14.07 -7.33 32.13
CA PRO A 150 14.70 -6.45 31.15
C PRO A 150 15.55 -7.21 30.10
N GLU A 151 15.69 -8.52 30.24
CA GLU A 151 16.51 -9.40 29.39
C GLU A 151 15.74 -9.95 28.18
N ILE A 152 14.40 -10.02 28.22
CA ILE A 152 13.59 -10.62 27.14
C ILE A 152 13.63 -9.78 25.86
N ALA A 153 13.51 -8.45 25.96
CA ALA A 153 13.53 -7.57 24.78
C ALA A 153 14.91 -7.51 24.10
N PRO A 154 16.04 -7.40 24.82
CA PRO A 154 17.38 -7.59 24.25
C PRO A 154 17.58 -8.98 23.64
N PHE A 155 17.08 -10.04 24.27
CA PHE A 155 17.14 -11.40 23.73
C PHE A 155 16.35 -11.54 22.42
N LEU A 156 15.11 -11.02 22.35
CA LEU A 156 14.32 -11.04 21.12
C LEU A 156 15.00 -10.25 19.99
N ALA A 157 15.59 -9.10 20.31
CA ALA A 157 16.32 -8.29 19.34
C ALA A 157 17.56 -9.02 18.83
N LEU A 158 18.33 -9.66 19.72
CA LEU A 158 19.48 -10.49 19.37
C LEU A 158 19.04 -11.73 18.56
N ALA A 159 17.92 -12.37 18.90
CA ALA A 159 17.40 -13.50 18.16
C ALA A 159 16.98 -13.11 16.73
N MET A 160 16.41 -11.92 16.55
CA MET A 160 16.10 -11.39 15.21
C MET A 160 17.36 -11.08 14.41
N ASP A 161 18.37 -10.45 15.03
CA ASP A 161 19.68 -10.12 14.43
C ASP A 161 20.47 -11.37 14.03
N VAL A 162 20.43 -12.42 14.85
CA VAL A 162 21.11 -13.70 14.58
C VAL A 162 20.40 -14.54 13.52
N VAL A 163 19.05 -14.51 13.49
CA VAL A 163 18.26 -15.31 12.53
C VAL A 163 18.24 -14.70 11.14
N PHE A 164 18.28 -13.37 11.04
CA PHE A 164 18.23 -12.66 9.78
C PHE A 164 19.56 -11.94 9.54
N ASP A 165 20.47 -12.54 8.76
CA ASP A 165 21.60 -11.76 8.21
C ASP A 165 21.01 -10.62 7.35
N GLU A 166 20.89 -9.42 7.93
CA GLU A 166 20.19 -8.31 7.28
C GLU A 166 20.96 -7.84 6.05
N GLN A 167 22.27 -8.06 6.02
CA GLN A 167 23.10 -7.74 4.86
C GLN A 167 22.85 -8.71 3.71
N ALA A 168 22.68 -10.00 4.00
CA ALA A 168 22.28 -10.98 3.00
C ALA A 168 20.88 -10.70 2.46
N LEU A 169 19.90 -10.45 3.34
CA LEU A 169 18.54 -10.12 2.93
C LEU A 169 18.46 -8.80 2.15
N ALA A 170 19.20 -7.76 2.56
CA ALA A 170 19.25 -6.49 1.84
C ALA A 170 19.88 -6.61 0.44
N LYS A 171 20.76 -7.59 0.22
CA LYS A 171 21.27 -7.90 -1.13
C LYS A 171 20.23 -8.61 -1.97
N ILE A 172 19.37 -9.43 -1.37
CA ILE A 172 18.31 -10.15 -2.09
C ILE A 172 17.12 -9.23 -2.38
N MET A 173 16.71 -8.39 -1.42
CA MET A 173 15.58 -7.46 -1.49
C MET A 173 15.98 -6.10 -0.89
N PRO A 174 16.62 -5.20 -1.66
CA PRO A 174 17.10 -3.90 -1.18
C PRO A 174 15.95 -2.92 -0.85
N GLY A 175 14.74 -3.17 -1.38
CA GLY A 175 13.49 -2.57 -0.92
C GLY A 175 12.78 -1.63 -1.91
N ASP A 176 13.08 -1.77 -3.20
CA ASP A 176 12.36 -1.13 -4.31
C ASP A 176 11.35 -2.11 -4.95
N HIS A 177 10.09 -1.99 -4.57
CA HIS A 177 9.02 -2.87 -5.02
C HIS A 177 8.05 -2.14 -5.93
N LEU A 178 7.59 -2.82 -6.99
CA LEU A 178 6.48 -2.40 -7.82
C LEU A 178 5.58 -3.59 -8.13
N VAL A 179 4.31 -3.49 -7.76
CA VAL A 179 3.24 -4.42 -8.15
C VAL A 179 2.40 -3.72 -9.20
N LEU A 180 2.17 -4.38 -10.34
CA LEU A 180 1.29 -3.93 -11.41
C LEU A 180 0.06 -4.85 -11.45
N LEU A 181 -1.13 -4.27 -11.60
CA LEU A 181 -2.37 -5.00 -11.87
C LEU A 181 -2.73 -4.85 -13.35
N ASN A 182 -2.57 -5.92 -14.13
CA ASN A 182 -2.68 -5.92 -15.59
C ASN A 182 -4.00 -6.54 -16.08
N GLY A 183 -5.10 -6.13 -15.44
CA GLY A 183 -6.45 -6.62 -15.73
C GLY A 183 -6.75 -7.95 -15.05
N VAL A 184 -7.30 -8.90 -15.79
CA VAL A 184 -7.69 -10.22 -15.29
C VAL A 184 -7.11 -11.35 -16.15
N THR A 185 -7.02 -12.54 -15.56
CA THR A 185 -6.60 -13.76 -16.26
C THR A 185 -7.47 -14.94 -15.82
N LYS A 186 -7.60 -15.95 -16.69
CA LYS A 186 -8.33 -17.18 -16.39
C LYS A 186 -7.40 -18.20 -15.75
N LEU A 187 -7.78 -18.71 -14.60
CA LEU A 187 -7.10 -19.80 -13.92
C LEU A 187 -7.94 -21.06 -13.99
N ARG A 188 -7.32 -22.16 -14.41
CA ARG A 188 -7.89 -23.49 -14.22
C ARG A 188 -7.49 -23.98 -12.83
N THR A 189 -8.47 -24.14 -11.94
CA THR A 189 -8.28 -24.67 -10.59
C THR A 189 -8.87 -26.08 -10.49
N GLU A 190 -8.13 -26.99 -9.86
CA GLU A 190 -8.64 -28.30 -9.45
C GLU A 190 -9.22 -28.17 -8.05
N TYR A 191 -10.47 -28.60 -7.86
CA TYR A 191 -11.09 -28.69 -6.56
C TYR A 191 -11.57 -30.14 -6.31
N THR A 192 -11.54 -30.54 -5.05
CA THR A 192 -12.10 -31.83 -4.62
C THR A 192 -13.57 -31.62 -4.32
N ASP A 193 -14.42 -32.34 -5.05
CA ASP A 193 -15.84 -32.47 -4.78
C ASP A 193 -16.11 -33.84 -4.13
N TYR A 194 -17.28 -34.00 -3.52
CA TYR A 194 -17.68 -35.25 -2.88
C TYR A 194 -18.98 -35.75 -3.51
N GLU A 195 -18.92 -36.89 -4.18
CA GLU A 195 -20.08 -37.52 -4.80
C GLU A 195 -20.39 -38.85 -4.13
N TYR A 196 -21.66 -39.14 -3.93
CA TYR A 196 -22.10 -40.46 -3.47
C TYR A 196 -22.04 -41.46 -4.63
N ASN A 197 -21.38 -42.61 -4.44
CA ASN A 197 -21.46 -43.71 -5.39
C ASN A 197 -22.83 -44.43 -5.29
N ASN A 198 -23.05 -45.44 -6.13
CA ASN A 198 -24.30 -46.22 -6.13
C ASN A 198 -24.57 -46.96 -4.80
N ASP A 199 -23.54 -47.11 -3.96
CA ASP A 199 -23.60 -47.77 -2.65
C ASP A 199 -23.74 -46.74 -1.50
N TYR A 200 -23.97 -45.46 -1.82
CA TYR A 200 -24.05 -44.33 -0.88
C TYR A 200 -22.75 -44.04 -0.10
N ASP A 201 -21.60 -44.50 -0.58
CA ASP A 201 -20.30 -44.12 -0.04
C ASP A 201 -19.82 -42.79 -0.64
N LEU A 202 -19.24 -41.96 0.21
CA LEU A 202 -18.67 -40.66 -0.15
C LEU A 202 -17.37 -40.85 -0.93
N LYS A 203 -17.33 -40.46 -2.20
CA LYS A 203 -16.15 -40.55 -3.06
C LYS A 203 -15.61 -39.17 -3.38
N GLU A 204 -14.31 -38.97 -3.16
CA GLU A 204 -13.59 -37.78 -3.64
C GLU A 204 -13.50 -37.79 -5.17
N VAL A 205 -14.02 -36.73 -5.79
CA VAL A 205 -13.95 -36.52 -7.24
C VAL A 205 -13.19 -35.23 -7.51
N LYS A 206 -12.12 -35.33 -8.30
CA LYS A 206 -11.40 -34.13 -8.76
C LYS A 206 -12.18 -33.49 -9.90
N ARG A 207 -12.59 -32.24 -9.70
CA ARG A 207 -13.24 -31.42 -10.73
C ARG A 207 -12.36 -30.22 -11.07
N THR A 208 -12.50 -29.69 -12.29
CA THR A 208 -11.82 -28.47 -12.72
C THR A 208 -12.82 -27.35 -12.92
N LYS A 209 -12.53 -26.18 -12.36
CA LYS A 209 -13.27 -24.94 -12.61
C LYS A 209 -12.35 -23.90 -13.22
N GLU A 210 -12.87 -23.12 -14.17
CA GLU A 210 -12.21 -21.89 -14.61
C GLU A 210 -12.67 -20.75 -13.71
N GLU A 211 -11.71 -20.03 -13.14
CA GLU A 211 -11.95 -18.84 -12.33
C GLU A 211 -11.16 -17.67 -12.90
N THR A 212 -11.83 -16.54 -13.10
CA THR A 212 -11.16 -15.32 -13.55
C THR A 212 -10.68 -14.54 -12.33
N VAL A 213 -9.38 -14.23 -12.26
CA VAL A 213 -8.77 -13.50 -11.14
C VAL A 213 -7.99 -12.28 -11.62
N PRO A 214 -7.69 -11.30 -10.74
CA PRO A 214 -6.83 -10.19 -11.10
C PRO A 214 -5.43 -10.68 -11.49
N ARG A 215 -4.93 -10.25 -12.64
CA ARG A 215 -3.57 -10.53 -13.09
C ARG A 215 -2.61 -9.55 -12.45
N PHE A 216 -1.55 -10.04 -11.82
CA PHE A 216 -0.51 -9.17 -11.27
C PHE A 216 0.90 -9.61 -11.65
N VAL A 217 1.81 -8.63 -11.66
CA VAL A 217 3.24 -8.86 -11.64
C VAL A 217 3.87 -7.98 -10.56
N TRP A 218 4.56 -8.62 -9.62
CA TRP A 218 5.39 -7.97 -8.61
C TRP A 218 6.84 -8.04 -9.05
N MET A 219 7.52 -6.90 -8.98
CA MET A 219 8.92 -6.73 -9.33
C MET A 219 9.68 -6.13 -8.16
N PHE A 220 10.92 -6.58 -7.99
CA PHE A 220 11.89 -5.93 -7.12
C PHE A 220 13.32 -6.16 -7.64
N THR A 221 14.23 -5.27 -7.27
CA THR A 221 15.65 -5.44 -7.61
C THR A 221 16.28 -6.48 -6.67
N SER A 222 17.23 -7.26 -7.15
CA SER A 222 18.02 -8.19 -6.34
C SER A 222 19.48 -8.13 -6.79
N LYS A 223 20.36 -7.69 -5.89
CA LYS A 223 21.81 -7.60 -6.13
C LYS A 223 22.50 -8.95 -6.00
N ASP A 224 21.92 -9.85 -5.22
CA ASP A 224 22.37 -11.22 -5.05
C ASP A 224 21.18 -12.18 -5.10
N GLN A 225 21.02 -12.84 -6.23
CA GLN A 225 19.93 -13.78 -6.46
C GLN A 225 20.30 -15.21 -6.05
N ARG A 226 21.55 -15.48 -5.62
CA ARG A 226 22.03 -16.86 -5.40
C ARG A 226 21.25 -17.57 -4.30
N LEU A 227 20.98 -16.89 -3.19
CA LEU A 227 20.20 -17.48 -2.09
C LEU A 227 18.76 -17.75 -2.52
N LEU A 228 18.14 -16.81 -3.23
CA LEU A 228 16.78 -16.95 -3.78
C LEU A 228 16.70 -18.14 -4.75
N LEU A 229 17.61 -18.20 -5.71
CA LEU A 229 17.69 -19.28 -6.70
C LEU A 229 17.98 -20.63 -6.04
N SER A 230 18.86 -20.67 -5.03
CA SER A 230 19.15 -21.90 -4.28
C SER A 230 17.92 -22.38 -3.50
N GLY A 231 17.16 -21.47 -2.89
CA GLY A 231 15.90 -21.79 -2.23
C GLY A 231 14.84 -22.33 -3.19
N LEU A 232 14.72 -21.74 -4.39
CA LEU A 232 13.82 -22.22 -5.43
C LEU A 232 14.25 -23.59 -5.98
N GLN A 233 15.55 -23.82 -6.17
CA GLN A 233 16.08 -25.13 -6.56
C GLN A 233 15.85 -26.19 -5.49
N LEU A 234 16.00 -25.84 -4.21
CA LEU A 234 15.64 -26.72 -3.09
C LEU A 234 14.15 -27.05 -3.12
N ALA A 235 13.28 -26.06 -3.36
CA ALA A 235 11.85 -26.30 -3.52
C ALA A 235 11.56 -27.27 -4.68
N VAL A 236 12.27 -27.18 -5.81
CA VAL A 236 12.17 -28.14 -6.92
C VAL A 236 12.63 -29.53 -6.48
N ALA A 237 13.77 -29.66 -5.79
CA ALA A 237 14.27 -30.93 -5.27
C ALA A 237 13.29 -31.58 -4.28
N MET A 238 12.62 -30.76 -3.47
CA MET A 238 11.58 -31.18 -2.52
C MET A 238 10.20 -31.40 -3.16
N LYS A 239 10.07 -31.26 -4.49
CA LYS A 239 8.81 -31.33 -5.24
C LYS A 239 7.75 -30.32 -4.77
N LYS A 240 8.20 -29.21 -4.17
CA LYS A 240 7.41 -28.04 -3.76
C LYS A 240 7.41 -26.92 -4.81
N ALA A 241 8.16 -27.10 -5.89
CA ALA A 241 8.11 -26.27 -7.07
C ALA A 241 8.45 -27.09 -8.31
N THR A 242 8.16 -26.55 -9.48
CA THR A 242 8.65 -27.07 -10.77
C THR A 242 9.38 -25.95 -11.51
N LEU A 243 10.34 -26.32 -12.36
CA LEU A 243 11.09 -25.37 -13.18
C LEU A 243 10.85 -25.69 -14.65
N ASN A 244 10.40 -24.70 -15.42
CA ASN A 244 10.18 -24.85 -16.85
C ASN A 244 10.49 -23.53 -17.56
N LYS A 245 11.36 -23.56 -18.60
CA LYS A 245 11.83 -22.37 -19.33
C LYS A 245 12.30 -21.24 -18.39
N ASP A 246 13.08 -21.56 -17.37
CA ASP A 246 13.61 -20.61 -16.35
C ASP A 246 12.53 -19.89 -15.52
N ILE A 247 11.30 -20.39 -15.54
CA ILE A 247 10.20 -19.93 -14.69
C ILE A 247 9.91 -21.03 -13.68
N PHE A 248 9.98 -20.67 -12.40
CA PHE A 248 9.60 -21.53 -11.29
C PHE A 248 8.10 -21.43 -11.07
N GLU A 249 7.39 -22.55 -10.98
CA GLU A 249 6.00 -22.64 -10.55
C GLU A 249 5.97 -23.27 -9.15
N ILE A 250 5.46 -22.53 -8.17
CA ILE A 250 5.36 -23.00 -6.79
C ILE A 250 4.15 -23.93 -6.64
N GLU A 251 4.33 -25.06 -5.97
CA GLU A 251 3.25 -26.03 -5.70
C GLU A 251 2.11 -25.34 -4.93
N ARG A 252 0.87 -25.52 -5.38
CA ARG A 252 -0.32 -24.99 -4.71
C ARG A 252 -0.69 -25.91 -3.54
N ASN A 253 -1.00 -25.32 -2.38
CA ASN A 253 -1.69 -26.07 -1.33
C ASN A 253 -3.13 -26.36 -1.79
N ARG A 254 -3.59 -27.60 -1.57
CA ARG A 254 -4.93 -28.04 -1.98
C ARG A 254 -6.00 -27.13 -1.34
N GLY A 255 -6.81 -26.47 -2.16
CA GLY A 255 -8.02 -25.76 -1.73
C GLY A 255 -7.99 -24.24 -1.85
N HIS A 256 -6.86 -23.55 -1.71
CA HIS A 256 -6.85 -22.08 -1.66
C HIS A 256 -5.56 -21.47 -2.23
N GLY A 257 -5.65 -20.81 -3.38
CA GLY A 257 -4.56 -19.98 -3.94
C GLY A 257 -4.54 -19.94 -5.47
N PHE A 258 -4.17 -18.80 -6.04
CA PHE A 258 -3.74 -18.70 -7.43
C PHE A 258 -2.32 -19.26 -7.59
N PRO A 259 -1.95 -19.82 -8.77
CA PRO A 259 -0.57 -20.24 -9.00
C PRO A 259 0.38 -19.08 -8.81
N ILE A 260 1.58 -19.36 -8.31
CA ILE A 260 2.66 -18.38 -8.18
C ILE A 260 3.80 -18.82 -9.08
N TYR A 261 4.17 -17.93 -9.98
CA TYR A 261 5.30 -18.07 -10.88
C TYR A 261 6.39 -17.08 -10.50
N MET A 262 7.64 -17.52 -10.52
CA MET A 262 8.80 -16.71 -10.22
C MET A 262 9.85 -16.82 -11.32
N MET A 263 10.46 -15.68 -11.68
CA MET A 263 11.53 -15.61 -12.66
C MET A 263 12.55 -14.57 -12.22
N CYS A 264 13.83 -14.85 -12.45
CA CYS A 264 14.92 -13.87 -12.31
C CYS A 264 15.43 -13.50 -13.70
N GLN A 265 15.58 -12.21 -13.97
CA GLN A 265 16.14 -11.70 -15.23
C GLN A 265 16.93 -10.42 -14.96
N GLU A 266 18.19 -10.39 -15.39
CA GLU A 266 19.17 -9.36 -14.99
C GLU A 266 19.26 -9.24 -13.45
N ASP A 267 19.14 -8.04 -12.91
CA ASP A 267 19.06 -7.70 -11.49
C ASP A 267 17.61 -7.64 -10.98
N LEU A 268 16.63 -8.12 -11.74
CA LEU A 268 15.21 -8.07 -11.37
C LEU A 268 14.65 -9.45 -11.05
N VAL A 269 13.81 -9.49 -10.04
CA VAL A 269 12.98 -10.65 -9.70
C VAL A 269 11.53 -10.31 -10.02
N PHE A 270 10.86 -11.24 -10.70
CA PHE A 270 9.45 -11.16 -11.07
C PHE A 270 8.67 -12.26 -10.36
N VAL A 271 7.53 -11.89 -9.78
CA VAL A 271 6.57 -12.80 -9.18
C VAL A 271 5.20 -12.49 -9.76
N SER A 272 4.52 -13.47 -10.35
CA SER A 272 3.23 -13.27 -11.01
C SER A 272 2.31 -14.46 -10.79
N ASN A 273 1.02 -14.24 -10.92
CA ASN A 273 0.04 -15.32 -11.01
C ASN A 273 -0.29 -15.74 -12.45
N ASP A 274 0.39 -15.17 -13.45
CA ASP A 274 0.23 -15.50 -14.86
C ASP A 274 1.58 -15.87 -15.49
N ARG A 275 1.74 -17.15 -15.84
CA ARG A 275 2.94 -17.64 -16.48
C ARG A 275 3.18 -17.02 -17.86
N ALA A 276 2.12 -16.81 -18.64
CA ALA A 276 2.24 -16.26 -19.98
C ALA A 276 2.80 -14.82 -19.91
N GLU A 277 2.43 -14.06 -18.89
CA GLU A 277 2.99 -12.73 -18.65
C GLU A 277 4.49 -12.77 -18.38
N LEU A 278 5.00 -13.74 -17.60
CA LEU A 278 6.44 -13.89 -17.39
C LEU A 278 7.17 -14.35 -18.66
N GLU A 279 6.55 -15.22 -19.48
CA GLU A 279 7.10 -15.63 -20.77
C GLU A 279 7.20 -14.44 -21.74
N GLU A 280 6.18 -13.57 -21.80
CA GLU A 280 6.21 -12.31 -22.58
C GLU A 280 7.31 -11.35 -22.13
N ILE A 281 7.53 -11.24 -20.82
CA ILE A 281 8.60 -10.41 -20.23
C ILE A 281 9.97 -10.98 -20.65
N LYS A 282 10.15 -12.29 -20.51
CA LYS A 282 11.39 -13.00 -20.85
C LYS A 282 11.77 -12.83 -22.31
N GLU A 283 10.80 -12.96 -23.21
CA GLU A 283 11.01 -12.87 -24.65
C GLU A 283 11.11 -11.43 -25.17
N GLY A 284 10.97 -10.42 -24.29
CA GLY A 284 10.96 -9.01 -24.68
C GLY A 284 9.74 -8.61 -25.51
N LYS A 285 8.69 -9.42 -25.52
CA LYS A 285 7.44 -9.19 -26.26
C LYS A 285 6.45 -8.29 -25.52
N THR A 286 6.82 -7.84 -24.32
CA THR A 286 6.00 -6.90 -23.54
C THR A 286 5.81 -5.61 -24.33
N GLN A 287 4.58 -5.35 -24.79
CA GLN A 287 4.19 -4.09 -25.41
C GLN A 287 4.13 -3.00 -24.34
N SER A 288 5.30 -2.45 -24.02
CA SER A 288 5.44 -1.37 -23.06
C SER A 288 4.65 -0.15 -23.54
N VAL A 289 3.75 0.35 -22.70
CA VAL A 289 3.07 1.62 -22.94
C VAL A 289 3.56 2.61 -21.91
N ALA A 290 4.23 3.66 -22.40
CA ALA A 290 4.73 4.73 -21.54
C ALA A 290 3.56 5.39 -20.80
N ASN A 291 3.49 5.17 -19.48
CA ASN A 291 2.53 5.82 -18.61
C ASN A 291 3.24 6.90 -17.79
N LYS A 292 3.51 8.04 -18.44
CA LYS A 292 4.24 9.17 -17.84
C LYS A 292 3.61 9.67 -16.53
N HIS A 293 2.30 9.51 -16.37
CA HIS A 293 1.60 9.87 -15.14
C HIS A 293 1.97 8.93 -13.99
N PHE A 294 1.88 7.62 -14.18
CA PHE A 294 2.26 6.62 -13.18
C PHE A 294 3.75 6.71 -12.86
N GLU A 295 4.60 6.84 -13.87
CA GLU A 295 6.04 7.04 -13.67
C GLU A 295 6.35 8.26 -12.79
N ARG A 296 5.68 9.39 -13.05
CA ARG A 296 5.85 10.61 -12.25
C ARG A 296 5.43 10.41 -10.80
N ILE A 297 4.30 9.72 -10.57
CA ILE A 297 3.83 9.41 -9.21
C ILE A 297 4.87 8.56 -8.48
N ILE A 298 5.35 7.47 -9.09
CA ILE A 298 6.34 6.59 -8.46
C ILE A 298 7.65 7.32 -8.17
N ARG A 299 8.18 8.08 -9.13
CA ARG A 299 9.46 8.79 -8.97
C ARG A 299 9.46 9.82 -7.84
N ASN A 300 8.31 10.45 -7.59
CA ASN A 300 8.19 11.53 -6.63
C ASN A 300 7.80 11.06 -5.21
N ASN A 301 7.55 9.77 -5.01
CA ASN A 301 7.03 9.24 -3.77
C ASN A 301 7.80 7.99 -3.31
N LYS A 302 7.82 7.78 -1.99
CA LYS A 302 8.40 6.58 -1.37
C LYS A 302 7.40 5.44 -1.31
N PHE A 303 6.14 5.79 -1.11
CA PHE A 303 5.02 4.88 -1.28
C PHE A 303 4.03 5.52 -2.25
N SER A 304 3.47 4.72 -3.15
CA SER A 304 2.38 5.18 -4.00
C SER A 304 1.54 4.01 -4.47
N ALA A 305 0.22 4.16 -4.39
CA ALA A 305 -0.74 3.24 -4.98
C ALA A 305 -1.70 4.04 -5.84
N VAL A 306 -2.01 3.54 -7.04
CA VAL A 306 -2.98 4.14 -7.94
C VAL A 306 -3.90 3.06 -8.47
N VAL A 307 -5.20 3.34 -8.49
CA VAL A 307 -6.22 2.49 -9.10
C VAL A 307 -7.06 3.33 -10.05
N GLN A 308 -7.18 2.87 -11.29
CA GLN A 308 -8.11 3.43 -12.28
C GLN A 308 -9.52 2.93 -11.95
N THR A 309 -10.26 3.72 -11.19
CA THR A 309 -11.63 3.38 -10.73
C THR A 309 -12.58 3.10 -11.87
N ASN A 310 -12.40 3.79 -13.00
CA ASN A 310 -13.21 3.60 -14.19
C ASN A 310 -13.11 2.20 -14.81
N ARG A 311 -12.06 1.43 -14.48
CA ARG A 311 -11.90 0.03 -14.93
C ARG A 311 -12.51 -1.00 -13.97
N ILE A 312 -12.83 -0.61 -12.74
CA ILE A 312 -13.36 -1.53 -11.72
C ILE A 312 -14.65 -2.23 -12.18
N PRO A 313 -15.66 -1.54 -12.76
CA PRO A 313 -16.90 -2.20 -13.18
C PRO A 313 -16.66 -3.30 -14.24
N THR A 314 -15.77 -3.04 -15.20
CA THR A 314 -15.39 -4.04 -16.21
C THR A 314 -14.67 -5.22 -15.58
N ILE A 315 -13.75 -5.00 -14.65
CA ILE A 315 -13.03 -6.07 -13.94
C ILE A 315 -13.99 -6.94 -13.14
N LEU A 316 -14.91 -6.34 -12.38
CA LEU A 316 -15.91 -7.09 -11.60
C LEU A 316 -16.78 -7.96 -12.52
N LYS A 317 -17.18 -7.42 -13.67
CA LYS A 317 -17.93 -8.14 -14.70
C LYS A 317 -17.12 -9.30 -15.28
N ASP A 318 -15.87 -9.07 -15.66
CA ASP A 318 -15.00 -10.10 -16.24
C ASP A 318 -14.69 -11.23 -15.24
N MET A 319 -14.68 -10.90 -13.95
CA MET A 319 -14.52 -11.84 -12.84
C MET A 319 -15.80 -12.58 -12.45
N ASP A 320 -16.95 -12.25 -13.05
CA ASP A 320 -18.26 -12.77 -12.66
C ASP A 320 -18.56 -12.57 -11.16
N ILE A 321 -18.07 -11.46 -10.59
CA ILE A 321 -18.37 -11.12 -9.19
C ILE A 321 -19.79 -10.54 -9.12
N PRO A 322 -20.71 -11.16 -8.38
CA PRO A 322 -22.06 -10.64 -8.23
C PRO A 322 -22.03 -9.33 -7.45
N VAL A 323 -22.54 -8.27 -8.07
CA VAL A 323 -22.76 -6.97 -7.41
C VAL A 323 -24.21 -6.94 -6.92
N SER A 324 -24.41 -6.77 -5.62
CA SER A 324 -25.76 -6.64 -5.04
C SER A 324 -26.48 -5.43 -5.62
N GLN A 325 -27.82 -5.45 -5.62
CA GLN A 325 -28.62 -4.33 -6.11
C GLN A 325 -28.26 -3.02 -5.39
N ASP A 326 -28.07 -3.08 -4.07
CA ASP A 326 -27.70 -1.93 -3.23
C ASP A 326 -26.35 -1.31 -3.62
N TRP A 327 -25.43 -2.12 -4.16
CA TRP A 327 -24.09 -1.65 -4.53
C TRP A 327 -23.96 -1.30 -6.01
N ARG A 328 -24.93 -1.70 -6.85
CA ARG A 328 -24.84 -1.58 -8.31
C ARG A 328 -24.69 -0.14 -8.77
N THR A 329 -25.48 0.77 -8.21
CA THR A 329 -25.37 2.21 -8.49
C THR A 329 -23.99 2.76 -8.14
N ASN A 330 -23.45 2.39 -6.98
CA ASN A 330 -22.12 2.85 -6.54
C ASN A 330 -21.01 2.33 -7.47
N VAL A 331 -21.09 1.07 -7.90
CA VAL A 331 -20.14 0.49 -8.86
C VAL A 331 -20.23 1.18 -10.21
N ASP A 332 -21.44 1.37 -10.74
CA ASP A 332 -21.65 2.02 -12.03
C ASP A 332 -21.13 3.47 -12.02
N GLU A 333 -21.30 4.19 -10.89
CA GLU A 333 -20.75 5.53 -10.71
C GLU A 333 -19.21 5.57 -10.80
N LEU A 334 -18.49 4.53 -10.36
CA LEU A 334 -17.01 4.48 -10.42
C LEU A 334 -16.46 4.66 -11.84
N ALA A 335 -17.24 4.29 -12.86
CA ALA A 335 -16.91 4.52 -14.28
C ALA A 335 -16.65 5.99 -14.60
N GLY A 336 -17.32 6.90 -13.88
CA GLY A 336 -17.20 8.36 -14.06
C GLY A 336 -16.07 9.00 -13.27
N TYR A 337 -15.51 8.33 -12.26
CA TYR A 337 -14.45 8.88 -11.42
C TYR A 337 -13.09 8.75 -12.10
N GLY A 338 -12.21 9.72 -11.85
CA GLY A 338 -10.79 9.58 -12.14
C GLY A 338 -10.08 8.74 -11.08
N ASN A 339 -8.77 8.55 -11.27
CA ASN A 339 -7.98 7.65 -10.44
C ASN A 339 -8.07 7.96 -8.94
N VAL A 340 -8.16 6.91 -8.12
CA VAL A 340 -7.85 6.99 -6.70
C VAL A 340 -6.34 6.82 -6.55
N THR A 341 -5.71 7.75 -5.84
CA THR A 341 -4.26 7.77 -5.64
C THR A 341 -3.96 7.93 -4.15
N ILE A 342 -3.07 7.08 -3.65
CA ILE A 342 -2.51 7.18 -2.30
C ILE A 342 -1.01 7.37 -2.48
N THR A 343 -0.42 8.39 -1.88
CA THR A 343 1.01 8.65 -1.97
C THR A 343 1.59 9.04 -0.62
N SER A 344 2.87 8.76 -0.45
CA SER A 344 3.67 9.31 0.65
C SER A 344 5.04 9.68 0.12
N LYS A 345 5.48 10.89 0.44
CA LYS A 345 6.85 11.35 0.16
C LYS A 345 7.87 10.77 1.15
N GLY A 346 7.40 10.00 2.13
CA GLY A 346 8.19 9.60 3.28
C GLY A 346 8.39 10.79 4.21
N ILE A 347 9.65 11.12 4.48
CA ILE A 347 10.03 12.22 5.38
C ILE A 347 10.28 13.51 4.60
N VAL A 348 9.53 14.55 4.93
CA VAL A 348 9.77 15.92 4.48
C VAL A 348 10.03 16.78 5.72
N ASN A 349 11.21 17.40 5.79
CA ASN A 349 11.70 18.06 6.99
C ASN A 349 11.75 17.11 8.20
N ASN A 350 10.79 17.26 9.13
CA ASN A 350 10.63 16.47 10.34
C ASN A 350 9.27 15.74 10.40
N GLN A 351 8.56 15.67 9.26
CA GLN A 351 7.21 15.14 9.17
C GLN A 351 7.14 13.94 8.23
N ILE A 352 6.30 12.97 8.58
CA ILE A 352 5.76 12.02 7.60
C ILE A 352 4.66 12.75 6.83
N VAL A 353 4.70 12.68 5.50
CA VAL A 353 3.72 13.32 4.62
C VAL A 353 3.03 12.29 3.74
N GLY A 354 1.71 12.19 3.90
CA GLY A 354 0.83 11.37 3.08
C GLY A 354 -0.20 12.20 2.32
N GLU A 355 -0.72 11.66 1.24
CA GLU A 355 -1.82 12.24 0.46
C GLU A 355 -2.70 11.12 -0.08
N ILE A 356 -4.01 11.26 0.12
CA ILE A 356 -5.03 10.48 -0.59
C ILE A 356 -5.77 11.44 -1.50
N SER A 357 -5.98 11.07 -2.76
CA SER A 357 -6.73 11.89 -3.70
C SER A 357 -7.70 11.08 -4.54
N VAL A 358 -8.85 11.66 -4.82
CA VAL A 358 -9.87 11.15 -5.75
C VAL A 358 -10.31 12.26 -6.68
N THR A 359 -10.49 11.96 -7.95
CA THR A 359 -11.00 12.93 -8.94
C THR A 359 -12.44 12.63 -9.26
N PHE A 360 -13.31 13.61 -9.07
CA PHE A 360 -14.74 13.49 -9.32
C PHE A 360 -15.06 13.51 -10.83
N PRO A 361 -16.23 13.00 -11.24
CA PRO A 361 -16.69 13.11 -12.60
C PRO A 361 -16.86 14.57 -13.05
N PRO A 362 -16.58 14.90 -14.32
CA PRO A 362 -16.64 16.28 -14.84
C PRO A 362 -18.04 16.82 -15.09
N GLN A 363 -19.08 16.09 -14.67
CA GLN A 363 -20.48 16.39 -14.98
C GLN A 363 -21.04 17.58 -14.18
N GLN A 364 -20.29 18.12 -13.22
CA GLN A 364 -20.66 19.28 -12.41
C GLN A 364 -19.70 20.45 -12.64
N HIS A 365 -20.16 21.68 -12.38
CA HIS A 365 -19.42 22.90 -12.69
C HIS A 365 -18.09 22.99 -11.91
N ASN A 366 -18.07 22.47 -10.68
CA ASN A 366 -16.85 22.27 -9.88
C ASN A 366 -17.00 21.11 -8.89
N GLY A 367 -15.88 20.61 -8.34
CA GLY A 367 -15.90 19.47 -7.41
C GLY A 367 -16.55 19.76 -6.05
N LEU A 368 -16.73 21.03 -5.66
CA LEU A 368 -17.36 21.41 -4.39
C LEU A 368 -18.87 21.23 -4.48
N GLU A 369 -19.45 21.65 -5.60
CA GLU A 369 -20.86 21.41 -5.92
C GLU A 369 -21.19 19.92 -5.93
N PHE A 370 -20.33 19.10 -6.54
CA PHE A 370 -20.47 17.64 -6.52
C PHE A 370 -20.49 17.09 -5.07
N LEU A 371 -19.55 17.51 -4.23
CA LEU A 371 -19.47 17.10 -2.83
C LEU A 371 -20.72 17.51 -2.04
N LEU A 372 -21.14 18.77 -2.14
CA LEU A 372 -22.31 19.28 -1.42
C LEU A 372 -23.59 18.52 -1.81
N LYS A 373 -23.76 18.24 -3.10
CA LYS A 373 -24.90 17.47 -3.61
C LYS A 373 -24.91 16.03 -3.08
N LYS A 374 -23.75 15.35 -3.09
CA LYS A 374 -23.63 14.01 -2.52
C LYS A 374 -23.91 13.99 -1.02
N MET A 375 -23.42 14.97 -0.26
CA MET A 375 -23.72 15.08 1.17
C MET A 375 -25.22 15.34 1.43
N SER A 376 -25.89 16.17 0.62
CA SER A 376 -27.33 16.42 0.77
C SER A 376 -28.20 15.19 0.52
N LEU A 377 -27.77 14.31 -0.39
CA LEU A 377 -28.44 13.05 -0.68
C LEU A 377 -28.34 12.09 0.51
N TYR A 378 -27.17 12.02 1.17
CA TYR A 378 -26.98 11.18 2.36
C TYR A 378 -27.66 11.73 3.63
N SER A 379 -27.96 13.02 3.70
CA SER A 379 -28.69 13.61 4.84
C SER A 379 -30.22 13.53 4.71
N SER A 380 -30.73 13.02 3.58
CA SER A 380 -32.17 12.91 3.29
C SER A 380 -32.69 11.47 3.30
N GLU A 381 -31.81 10.50 3.57
CA GLU A 381 -32.13 9.15 4.06
C GLU A 381 -31.91 9.09 5.57
#